data_AF-A0A0G1T3Q9-F1
#
_entry.id   AF-A0A0G1T3Q9-F1
#
_cell.length_a   1.000
_cell.length_b   1.000
_cell.length_c   1.000
_cell.angle_alpha   90.00
_cell.angle_beta   90.00
_cell.angle_gamma   90.00
#
_symmetry.space_group_name_H-M   'P 1'
#
loop_
_entity.id
_entity.type
_entity.pdbx_description
1 polymer ?
#
loop_
_entity_poly.entity_id
_entity_poly.type
_entity_poly.pdbx_seq_one_letter_code
_entity_poly.pdbx_strand_id
1 'polypeptide(L)'
;MLRSEVALKITQAKELLEKERSRVWDLFNSRRAEVLTMDDIMDALHPDLKRAEYSERDSYIELVIRAVFYLVGTGTVEKVEIPGSGKTYFGIKL
;
A
#
# COMPACT_ATOMS: atom_id res chain seq x y z
N MET A 1 26.13 -16.80 14.03
CA MET A 1 25.41 -15.52 14.26
C MET A 1 24.56 -15.07 13.06
N LEU A 2 25.04 -15.13 11.81
CA LEU A 2 24.31 -14.67 10.61
C LEU A 2 22.85 -15.16 10.43
N ARG A 3 22.55 -16.43 10.75
CA ARG A 3 21.18 -16.98 10.60
C ARG A 3 20.14 -16.29 11.50
N SER A 4 20.56 -15.78 12.66
CA SER A 4 19.66 -15.11 13.60
C SER A 4 19.30 -13.69 13.15
N GLU A 5 20.23 -12.99 12.49
CA GLU A 5 20.00 -11.64 11.96
C GLU A 5 19.09 -11.66 10.74
N VAL A 6 19.24 -12.64 9.85
CA VAL A 6 18.35 -12.82 8.70
C VAL A 6 16.94 -13.13 9.15
N ALA A 7 16.77 -14.03 10.13
CA ALA A 7 15.45 -14.36 10.66
C ALA A 7 14.77 -13.12 11.28
N LEU A 8 15.52 -12.31 12.04
CA LEU A 8 14.99 -11.07 12.64
C LEU A 8 14.53 -10.08 11.56
N LYS A 9 15.34 -9.84 10.52
CA LYS A 9 14.98 -8.94 9.42
C LYS A 9 13.75 -9.41 8.66
N ILE A 10 13.59 -10.72 8.45
CA ILE A 10 12.39 -11.29 7.83
C ILE A 10 11.16 -11.04 8.70
N THR A 11 11.26 -11.25 10.02
CA THR A 11 10.15 -10.98 10.95
C THR A 11 9.75 -9.51 10.93
N GLN A 12 10.72 -8.60 11.03
CA GLN A 12 10.47 -7.15 10.98
C GLN A 12 9.82 -6.72 9.66
N ALA A 13 10.28 -7.26 8.53
CA ALA A 13 9.68 -6.96 7.23
C ALA A 13 8.23 -7.46 7.11
N LYS A 14 7.92 -8.63 7.69
CA LYS A 14 6.54 -9.16 7.74
C LYS A 14 5.63 -8.30 8.60
N GLU A 15 6.09 -7.89 9.78
CA GLU A 15 5.33 -7.01 10.68
C GLU A 15 5.05 -5.65 10.03
N LEU A 16 6.05 -5.09 9.34
CA LEU A 16 5.90 -3.83 8.60
C LEU A 16 4.85 -3.95 7.49
N LEU A 17 4.90 -5.04 6.70
CA LEU A 17 3.92 -5.29 5.65
C LEU A 17 2.50 -5.48 6.20
N GLU A 18 2.34 -6.21 7.29
CA GLU A 18 1.03 -6.46 7.90
C GLU A 18 0.43 -5.17 8.46
N LYS A 19 1.26 -4.35 9.13
CA LYS A 19 0.86 -3.01 9.56
C LYS A 19 0.40 -2.16 8.38
N GLU A 20 1.12 -2.19 7.26
CA GLU A 20 0.76 -1.40 6.08
C GLU A 20 -0.53 -1.89 5.43
N ARG A 21 -0.77 -3.20 5.38
CA ARG A 21 -2.06 -3.77 4.93
C ARG A 21 -3.23 -3.28 5.76
N SER A 22 -3.09 -3.28 7.09
CA SER A 22 -4.13 -2.76 7.98
C SER A 22 -4.44 -1.29 7.66
N ARG A 23 -3.40 -0.46 7.49
CA ARG A 23 -3.56 0.97 7.20
C ARG A 23 -4.21 1.22 5.84
N VAL A 24 -3.81 0.47 4.81
CA VAL A 24 -4.45 0.53 3.48
C VAL A 24 -5.92 0.11 3.57
N TRP A 25 -6.23 -0.93 4.33
CA TRP A 25 -7.61 -1.38 4.54
C TRP A 25 -8.45 -0.33 5.29
N ASP A 26 -7.90 0.27 6.35
CA ASP A 26 -8.54 1.34 7.10
C ASP A 26 -8.82 2.56 6.21
N LEU A 27 -7.86 2.92 5.33
CA LEU A 27 -8.05 3.98 4.35
C LEU A 27 -9.23 3.69 3.43
N PHE A 28 -9.27 2.50 2.81
CA PHE A 28 -10.38 2.11 1.94
C PHE A 28 -11.72 2.10 2.68
N ASN A 29 -11.78 1.61 3.92
CA ASN A 29 -13.01 1.64 4.72
C ASN A 29 -13.45 3.06 5.04
N SER A 30 -12.52 3.96 5.38
CA SER A 30 -12.84 5.35 5.67
C SER A 30 -13.35 6.13 4.44
N ARG A 31 -13.00 5.66 3.24
CA ARG A 31 -13.35 6.26 1.94
C ARG A 31 -14.10 5.28 1.05
N ARG A 32 -15.01 4.50 1.63
CA ARG A 32 -15.66 3.35 0.96
C ARG A 32 -16.38 3.68 -0.35
N ALA A 33 -16.83 4.92 -0.54
CA ALA A 33 -17.51 5.38 -1.74
C ALA A 33 -16.56 5.96 -2.82
N GLU A 34 -15.26 6.01 -2.55
CA GLU A 34 -14.26 6.62 -3.43
C GLU A 34 -13.43 5.57 -4.18
N VAL A 35 -12.94 5.98 -5.34
CA VAL A 35 -11.87 5.27 -6.06
C VAL A 35 -10.60 6.07 -5.94
N LEU A 36 -9.53 5.43 -5.48
CA LEU A 36 -8.24 6.06 -5.15
C LEU A 36 -7.18 5.62 -6.14
N THR A 37 -6.31 6.54 -6.55
CA THR A 37 -5.07 6.19 -7.25
C THR A 37 -3.99 5.77 -6.27
N MET A 38 -2.89 5.17 -6.75
CA MET A 38 -1.75 4.87 -5.89
C MET A 38 -1.16 6.14 -5.25
N ASP A 39 -1.16 7.27 -5.97
CA ASP A 39 -0.71 8.57 -5.44
C ASP A 39 -1.59 9.02 -4.27
N ASP A 40 -2.92 8.89 -4.37
CA ASP A 40 -3.86 9.26 -3.30
C ASP A 40 -3.64 8.40 -2.04
N ILE A 41 -3.38 7.11 -2.24
CA ILE A 41 -3.10 6.16 -1.15
C ILE A 41 -1.76 6.51 -0.48
N MET A 42 -0.72 6.75 -1.27
CA MET A 42 0.60 7.14 -0.78
C MET A 42 0.54 8.46 0.00
N ASP A 43 -0.17 9.47 -0.52
CA ASP A 43 -0.31 10.77 0.11
C ASP A 43 -1.09 10.70 1.43
N ALA A 44 -2.11 9.84 1.51
CA ALA A 44 -2.90 9.65 2.71
C ALA A 44 -2.15 8.89 3.80
N LEU A 45 -1.38 7.85 3.43
CA LEU A 45 -0.68 7.00 4.38
C LEU A 45 0.69 7.54 4.78
N HIS A 46 1.36 8.24 3.87
CA HIS A 46 2.74 8.67 4.08
C HIS A 46 2.96 10.08 3.53
N PRO A 47 2.29 11.11 4.09
CA PRO A 47 2.37 12.49 3.59
C PRO A 47 3.81 13.04 3.63
N ASP A 48 4.64 12.54 4.55
CA ASP A 48 6.03 12.98 4.71
C ASP A 48 6.97 12.41 3.64
N LEU A 49 6.59 11.34 2.92
CA LEU A 49 7.45 10.75 1.89
C LEU A 49 7.68 11.65 0.68
N LYS A 50 6.87 12.70 0.50
CA LYS A 50 7.17 13.74 -0.50
C LYS A 50 8.48 14.47 -0.21
N ARG A 51 8.94 14.46 1.04
CA ARG A 51 10.15 15.13 1.52
C ARG A 51 11.27 14.16 1.88
N ALA A 52 10.99 12.86 1.90
CA ALA A 52 11.97 11.83 2.22
C ALA A 52 12.99 11.67 1.10
N GLU A 53 14.14 11.10 1.44
CA GLU A 53 15.15 10.73 0.45
C GLU A 53 14.60 9.67 -0.52
N TYR A 54 15.08 9.70 -1.76
CA TYR A 54 14.57 8.86 -2.84
C TYR A 54 14.64 7.36 -2.52
N SER A 55 15.72 6.91 -1.87
CA SER A 55 15.94 5.51 -1.47
C SER A 55 14.95 5.02 -0.40
N GLU A 56 14.61 5.88 0.55
CA GLU A 56 13.59 5.57 1.56
C GLU A 56 12.21 5.54 0.91
N ARG A 57 11.93 6.51 0.02
CA ARG A 57 10.67 6.62 -0.71
C ARG A 57 10.33 5.37 -1.53
N ASP A 58 11.29 4.81 -2.26
CA ASP A 58 11.07 3.60 -3.08
C ASP A 58 10.65 2.39 -2.24
N SER A 59 11.26 2.22 -1.07
CA SER A 59 10.97 1.10 -0.17
C SER A 59 9.52 1.16 0.36
N TYR A 60 9.04 2.36 0.70
CA TYR A 60 7.67 2.55 1.15
C TYR A 60 6.65 2.46 0.01
N ILE A 61 6.99 2.95 -1.18
CA ILE A 61 6.14 2.79 -2.38
C ILE A 61 5.92 1.29 -2.63
N GLU A 62 6.98 0.49 -2.63
CA GLU A 62 6.86 -0.95 -2.84
C GLU A 62 5.99 -1.62 -1.77
N LEU A 63 6.16 -1.22 -0.50
CA LEU A 63 5.37 -1.73 0.62
C LEU A 63 3.88 -1.47 0.44
N VAL A 64 3.50 -0.23 0.09
CA VAL A 64 2.10 0.16 -0.13
C VAL A 64 1.52 -0.55 -1.34
N ILE A 65 2.27 -0.65 -2.45
CA ILE A 65 1.85 -1.42 -3.63
C ILE A 65 1.54 -2.86 -3.24
N ARG A 66 2.45 -3.53 -2.51
CA ARG A 66 2.24 -4.92 -2.06
C ARG A 66 1.00 -5.05 -1.16
N ALA A 67 0.74 -4.06 -0.30
CA ALA A 67 -0.43 -4.04 0.56
C ALA A 67 -1.74 -3.88 -0.24
N VAL A 68 -1.79 -2.93 -1.19
CA VAL A 68 -2.96 -2.73 -2.07
C VAL A 68 -3.24 -3.98 -2.90
N PHE A 69 -2.21 -4.55 -3.54
CA PHE A 69 -2.38 -5.74 -4.39
C PHE A 69 -2.73 -7.00 -3.59
N TYR A 70 -2.35 -7.08 -2.32
CA TYR A 70 -2.83 -8.13 -1.43
C TYR A 70 -4.36 -8.04 -1.26
N LEU A 71 -4.90 -6.85 -0.98
CA LEU A 71 -6.35 -6.64 -0.85
C LEU A 71 -7.10 -6.83 -2.17
N VAL A 72 -6.44 -6.57 -3.30
CA VAL A 72 -6.97 -6.93 -4.62
C VAL A 72 -7.03 -8.45 -4.79
N GLY A 73 -5.95 -9.14 -4.40
CA GLY A 73 -5.89 -10.61 -4.44
C GLY A 73 -6.92 -11.30 -3.53
N THR A 74 -7.33 -10.65 -2.43
CA THR A 74 -8.40 -11.16 -1.55
C THR A 74 -9.81 -10.85 -2.07
N GLY A 75 -9.93 -10.06 -3.14
CA GLY A 75 -11.21 -9.65 -3.72
C GLY A 75 -11.94 -8.57 -2.92
N THR A 76 -11.30 -7.97 -1.92
CA THR A 76 -11.89 -6.93 -1.07
C THR A 76 -11.79 -5.54 -1.71
N VAL A 77 -10.70 -5.32 -2.45
CA VAL A 77 -10.48 -4.13 -3.28
C VAL A 77 -10.48 -4.58 -4.74
N GLU A 78 -10.99 -3.75 -5.64
CA GLU A 78 -10.92 -3.99 -7.07
C GLU A 78 -10.15 -2.89 -7.80
N LYS A 79 -9.57 -3.25 -8.94
CA LYS A 79 -9.00 -2.28 -9.88
C LYS A 79 -10.13 -1.71 -10.71
N VAL A 80 -10.16 -0.38 -10.81
CA VAL A 80 -11.11 0.36 -11.62
C VAL A 80 -10.34 1.07 -12.72
N GLU A 81 -10.66 0.76 -13.97
CA GLU A 81 -10.12 1.45 -15.13
C GLU A 81 -11.07 2.58 -15.53
N ILE A 82 -10.58 3.82 -15.49
CA ILE A 82 -11.33 4.99 -15.94
C ILE A 82 -10.76 5.39 -17.31
N PRO A 83 -11.53 5.22 -18.42
CA PRO A 83 -11.05 5.53 -19.76
C PRO A 83 -10.54 6.97 -19.89
N GLY A 84 -9.40 7.14 -20.56
CA GLY A 84 -8.80 8.46 -20.82
C GLY A 84 -8.04 9.08 -19.65
N SER A 85 -8.02 8.46 -18.46
CA SER A 85 -7.29 8.99 -17.29
C SER A 85 -5.78 8.73 -17.31
N GLY A 86 -5.35 7.66 -18.00
CA GLY A 86 -3.97 7.18 -17.95
C GLY A 86 -3.53 6.65 -16.58
N LYS A 87 -4.45 6.51 -15.62
CA LYS A 87 -4.17 6.07 -14.24
C LYS A 87 -4.98 4.81 -13.89
N THR A 88 -4.43 4.01 -12.99
CA THR A 88 -5.15 2.90 -12.36
C THR A 88 -5.77 3.38 -11.05
N TYR A 89 -7.06 3.09 -10.88
CA TYR A 89 -7.80 3.39 -9.67
C TYR A 89 -8.11 2.10 -8.90
N PHE A 90 -8.38 2.24 -7.61
CA PHE A 90 -8.68 1.16 -6.70
C PHE A 90 -9.89 1.55 -5.84
N GLY A 91 -10.85 0.65 -5.64
CA GLY A 91 -12.02 0.89 -4.81
C GLY A 91 -12.44 -0.36 -4.03
N ILE A 92 -13.26 -0.21 -2.99
CA ILE A 92 -13.85 -1.37 -2.31
C ILE A 92 -14.84 -2.04 -3.25
N LYS A 93 -14.71 -3.36 -3.40
CA LYS A 93 -15.70 -4.17 -4.10
C LYS A 93 -16.95 -4.32 -3.22
N LEU A 94 -18.08 -3.80 -3.68
CA LEU A 94 -19.37 -3.86 -2.98
C LEU A 94 -20.16 -5.14 -3.29
#